data_AF-A0A2U1ZV06-F1
#
_entry.id   AF-A0A2U1ZV06-F1
#
_cell.length_a   1.000
_cell.length_b   1.000
_cell.length_c   1.000
_cell.angle_alpha   90.00
_cell.angle_beta   90.00
_cell.angle_gamma   90.00
#
_symmetry.space_group_name_H-M   'P 1'
#
loop_
_entity.id
_entity.type
_entity.pdbx_description
1 polymer ?
#
loop_
_entity_poly.entity_id
_entity_poly.type
_entity_poly.pdbx_seq_one_letter_code
_entity_poly.pdbx_strand_id
1 'polypeptide(L)'
;MAGPLTTTLGDELRLLVGLRRTIQAHNESWKRPTGIGLGALAVALTWAAVLLAEPDARADVVAVLVTLWSVGWIVGPILASGAGVLRPEYFTLLPLERRRLGLGLLLSVYVGPGAILTMLALLAIPAWGVTLGVGPAALGLVASVLWTIGLVAISRAVYSLLGAAMRTQVGVEIAAVQYGLMISGTMAGWLVLFPAGLAVPALLADGLGDGTAAGVLHASPFGWPGGIVEASVAGDGVGASWRQAALVLGALLAVVAAVRLLTPHVGNRTARRTRRPLGSRGITGGSGGRDPLLGLPATRLGAVVGKELRTWLRDPWRSLEIRTSIWIAIFLAAFLYVGSLGEIDGLFTFAPVAALAVAMMVGLGGANLHGQDGTALWMLVVTDSPGARRADVRGRQIAITIVFGVPAVILVVGLAALADGWWLLPPVAAGLVAMLGAGAGMSALFSVVGVSAGVDPAKRRNATDAGENPLLLQIGFWLAVGLAAPTLALAVTTVLGAPFTQVPWWPVALVGLGLVNGGVLAWGLGRAALAVLTARLPETFARVRYPGLRLAPGGTGATTEDGAPAWASALSDAAQKSYLEARAQKEKAATKVRERNAG
;
A
#
# COMPACT_ATOMS: atom_id res chain seq x y z
N MET A 1 45.21 -9.18 -24.83
CA MET A 1 45.20 -9.29 -23.36
C MET A 1 44.97 -7.89 -22.79
N ALA A 2 43.72 -7.52 -22.51
CA ALA A 2 43.43 -6.29 -21.79
C ALA A 2 43.57 -6.58 -20.30
N GLY A 3 44.48 -5.88 -19.61
CA GLY A 3 44.64 -6.00 -18.17
C GLY A 3 43.32 -5.65 -17.44
N PRO A 4 43.11 -6.16 -16.22
CA PRO A 4 41.94 -5.80 -15.44
C PRO A 4 41.94 -4.28 -15.25
N LEU A 5 40.92 -3.60 -15.79
CA LEU A 5 40.63 -2.21 -15.47
C LEU A 5 40.37 -2.15 -13.96
N THR A 6 41.40 -1.82 -13.17
CA THR A 6 41.26 -1.54 -11.75
C THR A 6 40.57 -0.18 -11.63
N THR A 7 39.25 -0.18 -11.70
CA THR A 7 38.45 1.01 -11.42
C THR A 7 38.70 1.41 -9.96
N THR A 8 39.03 2.68 -9.74
CA THR A 8 39.14 3.20 -8.38
C THR A 8 37.73 3.35 -7.81
N LEU A 9 37.59 3.29 -6.48
CA LEU A 9 36.30 3.54 -5.81
C LEU A 9 35.74 4.92 -6.16
N GLY A 10 36.60 5.90 -6.45
CA GLY A 10 36.22 7.23 -6.93
C GLY A 10 35.54 7.21 -8.29
N ASP A 11 36.04 6.41 -9.24
CA ASP A 11 35.46 6.30 -10.58
C ASP A 11 34.10 5.59 -10.55
N GLU A 12 33.99 4.51 -9.78
CA GLU A 12 32.73 3.79 -9.54
C GLU A 12 31.67 4.71 -8.90
N LEU A 13 32.07 5.52 -7.91
CA LEU A 13 31.19 6.47 -7.24
C LEU A 13 30.73 7.60 -8.18
N ARG A 14 31.65 8.16 -8.98
CA ARG A 14 31.30 9.18 -9.99
C ARG A 14 30.28 8.65 -10.99
N LEU A 15 30.44 7.40 -11.44
CA LEU A 15 29.50 6.75 -12.35
C LEU A 15 28.13 6.54 -11.69
N LEU A 16 28.07 6.04 -10.45
CA LEU A 16 26.80 5.84 -9.74
C LEU A 16 26.07 7.15 -9.44
N VAL A 17 26.81 8.19 -9.04
CA VAL A 17 26.27 9.54 -8.82
C VAL A 17 25.79 10.14 -10.15
N GLY A 18 26.55 9.98 -11.22
CA GLY A 18 26.19 10.40 -12.57
C GLY A 18 24.90 9.73 -13.04
N LEU A 19 24.83 8.39 -12.96
CA LEU A 19 23.66 7.59 -13.30
C LEU A 19 22.42 8.05 -12.50
N ARG A 20 22.57 8.27 -11.19
CA ARG A 20 21.48 8.77 -10.35
C ARG A 20 21.01 10.15 -10.78
N ARG A 21 21.92 11.08 -11.07
CA ARG A 21 21.57 12.42 -11.56
C ARG A 21 20.86 12.33 -12.91
N THR A 22 21.32 11.47 -13.82
CA THR A 22 20.67 11.23 -15.11
C THR A 22 19.26 10.69 -14.92
N ILE A 23 19.07 9.67 -14.08
CA ILE A 23 17.74 9.12 -13.77
C ILE A 23 16.84 10.21 -13.16
N GLN A 24 17.35 11.01 -12.22
CA GLN A 24 16.58 12.09 -11.61
C GLN A 24 16.21 13.19 -12.62
N ALA A 25 17.14 13.56 -13.50
CA ALA A 25 16.92 14.57 -14.55
C ALA A 25 15.88 14.11 -15.59
N HIS A 26 15.81 12.80 -15.85
CA HIS A 26 14.89 12.22 -16.84
C HIS A 26 13.60 11.66 -16.23
N ASN A 27 13.46 11.70 -14.90
CA ASN A 27 12.21 11.41 -14.23
C ASN A 27 11.32 12.68 -14.26
N GLU A 28 10.71 12.95 -15.41
CA GLU A 28 9.71 14.01 -15.65
C GLU A 28 8.41 13.69 -14.89
N SER A 29 8.48 13.61 -13.56
CA SER A 29 7.33 13.43 -12.69
C SER A 29 7.13 14.69 -11.87
N TRP A 30 5.91 15.25 -11.93
CA TRP A 30 5.45 16.35 -11.05
C TRP A 30 5.79 16.10 -9.57
N LYS A 31 5.91 14.84 -9.16
CA LYS A 31 6.34 14.42 -7.82
C LYS A 31 7.67 15.02 -7.36
N ARG A 32 8.61 15.30 -8.27
CA ARG A 32 9.93 15.84 -7.93
C ARG A 32 9.88 17.30 -7.44
N PRO A 33 9.35 18.27 -8.22
CA PRO A 33 9.22 19.65 -7.73
C PRO A 33 8.30 19.72 -6.51
N THR A 34 7.21 18.95 -6.46
CA THR A 34 6.33 18.91 -5.28
C THR A 34 7.06 18.39 -4.04
N GLY A 35 7.84 17.31 -4.17
CA GLY A 35 8.62 16.77 -3.06
C GLY A 35 9.71 17.71 -2.57
N ILE A 36 10.38 18.44 -3.47
CA ILE A 36 11.37 19.46 -3.10
C ILE A 36 10.67 20.65 -2.41
N GLY A 37 9.54 21.12 -2.95
CA GLY A 37 8.77 22.22 -2.37
C GLY A 37 8.25 21.90 -0.97
N LEU A 38 7.66 20.72 -0.78
CA LEU A 38 7.21 20.25 0.53
C LEU A 38 8.38 20.07 1.51
N GLY A 39 9.52 19.56 1.04
CA GLY A 39 10.71 19.43 1.86
C GLY A 39 11.31 20.79 2.26
N ALA A 40 11.32 21.78 1.37
CA ALA A 40 11.76 23.14 1.68
C ALA A 40 10.81 23.84 2.67
N LEU A 41 9.51 23.64 2.53
CA LEU A 41 8.52 24.09 3.52
C LEU A 41 8.76 23.42 4.88
N ALA A 42 9.00 22.11 4.92
CA ALA A 42 9.32 21.41 6.16
C ALA A 42 10.61 21.92 6.82
N VAL A 43 11.64 22.28 6.04
CA VAL A 43 12.85 22.95 6.55
C VAL A 43 12.47 24.29 7.19
N ALA A 44 11.73 25.15 6.47
CA ALA A 44 11.33 26.46 6.99
C ALA A 44 10.51 26.34 8.28
N LEU A 45 9.58 25.38 8.35
CA LEU A 45 8.79 25.11 9.55
C LEU A 45 9.63 24.55 10.71
N THR A 46 10.64 23.72 10.43
CA THR A 46 11.59 23.23 11.45
C THR A 46 12.34 24.40 12.07
N TRP A 47 12.85 25.32 11.24
CA TRP A 47 13.54 26.52 11.72
C TRP A 47 12.60 27.44 12.49
N ALA A 48 11.41 27.72 11.96
CA ALA A 48 10.41 28.54 12.64
C ALA A 48 10.05 27.96 14.01
N ALA A 49 9.80 26.65 14.11
CA ALA A 49 9.48 26.00 15.36
C ALA A 49 10.63 26.11 16.38
N VAL A 50 11.88 25.84 16.00
CA VAL A 50 13.02 25.93 16.94
C VAL A 50 13.28 27.38 17.38
N LEU A 51 13.14 28.36 16.48
CA LEU A 51 13.40 29.77 16.78
C LEU A 51 12.27 30.44 17.57
N LEU A 52 11.02 30.04 17.33
CA LEU A 52 9.85 30.57 18.03
C LEU A 52 9.58 29.85 19.36
N ALA A 53 10.20 28.69 19.60
CA ALA A 53 10.08 27.99 20.87
C ALA A 53 10.72 28.79 22.00
N GLU A 54 10.01 28.85 23.12
CA GLU A 54 10.52 29.39 24.38
C GLU A 54 11.77 28.60 24.83
N PRO A 55 12.71 29.23 25.55
CA PRO A 55 13.99 28.61 25.92
C PRO A 55 13.84 27.24 26.58
N ASP A 56 12.86 27.10 27.48
CA ASP A 56 12.62 25.88 28.25
C ASP A 56 11.94 24.79 27.39
N ALA A 57 11.14 25.17 26.39
CA ALA A 57 10.45 24.26 25.47
C ALA A 57 11.32 23.78 24.29
N ARG A 58 12.45 24.45 24.03
CA ARG A 58 13.20 24.27 22.78
C ARG A 58 13.81 22.87 22.63
N ALA A 59 14.25 22.26 23.72
CA ALA A 59 14.79 20.90 23.71
C ALA A 59 13.71 19.88 23.32
N ASP A 60 12.49 20.03 23.85
CA ASP A 60 11.32 19.21 23.50
C ASP A 60 10.95 19.37 22.04
N VAL A 61 10.88 20.61 21.55
CA VAL A 61 10.56 20.93 20.16
C VAL A 61 11.58 20.29 19.21
N VAL A 62 12.88 20.38 19.52
CA VAL A 62 13.93 19.72 18.74
C VAL A 62 13.74 18.19 18.76
N ALA A 63 13.47 17.58 19.90
CA ALA A 63 13.27 16.14 20.01
C ALA A 63 12.06 15.65 19.19
N VAL A 64 10.95 16.40 19.22
CA VAL A 64 9.74 16.14 18.41
C VAL A 64 10.07 16.28 16.92
N LEU A 65 10.73 17.35 16.50
CA LEU A 65 11.09 17.57 15.09
C LEU A 65 12.05 16.49 14.57
N VAL A 66 13.07 16.13 15.35
CA VAL A 66 13.99 15.03 15.04
C VAL A 66 13.22 13.71 14.89
N THR A 67 12.23 13.45 15.75
CA THR A 67 11.33 12.30 15.64
C THR A 67 10.53 12.33 14.33
N LEU A 68 9.89 13.47 14.00
CA LEU A 68 9.09 13.62 12.79
C LEU A 68 9.92 13.41 11.51
N TRP A 69 11.11 14.01 11.43
CA TRP A 69 12.04 13.77 10.33
C TRP A 69 12.45 12.30 10.25
N SER A 70 12.65 11.65 11.40
CA SER A 70 13.04 10.25 11.45
C SER A 70 11.94 9.32 10.97
N VAL A 71 10.71 9.54 11.42
CA VAL A 71 9.51 8.84 10.93
C VAL A 71 9.39 9.03 9.41
N GLY A 72 9.55 10.26 8.91
CA GLY A 72 9.53 10.53 7.47
C GLY A 72 10.56 9.73 6.67
N TRP A 73 11.77 9.53 7.19
CA TRP A 73 12.83 8.76 6.53
C TRP A 73 12.69 7.24 6.63
N ILE A 74 12.06 6.74 7.70
CA ILE A 74 11.76 5.33 7.90
C ILE A 74 10.54 4.92 7.08
N VAL A 75 9.48 5.74 7.11
CA VAL A 75 8.21 5.49 6.41
C VAL A 75 8.28 5.91 4.94
N GLY A 76 9.07 6.92 4.58
CA GLY A 76 9.19 7.42 3.21
C GLY A 76 9.53 6.35 2.16
N PRO A 77 10.54 5.48 2.37
CA PRO A 77 10.85 4.38 1.47
C PRO A 77 9.73 3.35 1.31
N ILE A 78 8.88 3.23 2.32
CA ILE A 78 7.67 2.40 2.29
C ILE A 78 6.71 3.08 1.31
N LEU A 79 6.24 4.30 1.61
CA LEU A 79 5.23 5.01 0.82
C LEU A 79 5.64 5.37 -0.62
N ALA A 80 6.93 5.64 -0.88
CA ALA A 80 7.41 6.22 -2.13
C ALA A 80 8.32 5.27 -2.94
N SER A 81 7.91 4.02 -3.15
CA SER A 81 8.65 3.06 -3.99
C SER A 81 8.65 3.48 -5.48
N GLY A 82 9.59 4.35 -5.88
CA GLY A 82 9.70 4.90 -7.23
C GLY A 82 10.98 4.51 -7.98
N ALA A 83 10.99 4.77 -9.29
CA ALA A 83 12.10 4.49 -10.22
C ALA A 83 13.41 5.26 -9.94
N GLY A 84 13.42 6.20 -8.98
CA GLY A 84 14.59 7.00 -8.63
C GLY A 84 15.59 6.34 -7.67
N VAL A 85 15.34 5.08 -7.27
CA VAL A 85 16.24 4.32 -6.40
C VAL A 85 16.97 3.25 -7.21
N LEU A 86 18.30 3.31 -7.18
CA LEU A 86 19.17 2.32 -7.82
C LEU A 86 19.03 0.97 -7.10
N ARG A 87 18.37 0.01 -7.75
CA ARG A 87 18.18 -1.33 -7.21
C ARG A 87 19.49 -2.12 -7.31
N PRO A 88 20.01 -2.70 -6.22
CA PRO A 88 21.22 -3.52 -6.25
C PRO A 88 21.14 -4.65 -7.28
N GLU A 89 19.94 -5.16 -7.55
CA GLU A 89 19.69 -6.25 -8.49
C GLU A 89 20.11 -5.91 -9.93
N TYR A 90 19.99 -4.65 -10.35
CA TYR A 90 20.38 -4.23 -11.70
C TYR A 90 21.89 -4.28 -11.94
N PHE A 91 22.68 -4.25 -10.86
CA PHE A 91 24.15 -4.27 -10.91
C PHE A 91 24.73 -5.66 -10.63
N THR A 92 23.89 -6.68 -10.42
CA THR A 92 24.35 -8.05 -10.09
C THR A 92 25.13 -8.75 -11.21
N LEU A 93 25.00 -8.26 -12.44
CA LEU A 93 25.72 -8.77 -13.61
C LEU A 93 27.01 -7.98 -13.90
N LEU A 94 27.27 -6.87 -13.19
CA LEU A 94 28.49 -6.10 -13.38
C LEU A 94 29.64 -6.71 -12.58
N PRO A 95 30.87 -6.71 -13.11
CA PRO A 95 32.06 -7.23 -12.44
C PRO A 95 32.60 -6.23 -11.39
N LEU A 96 31.75 -5.76 -10.48
CA LEU A 96 32.12 -4.83 -9.40
C LEU A 96 32.31 -5.57 -8.08
N GLU A 97 33.24 -5.09 -7.24
CA GLU A 97 33.39 -5.60 -5.89
C GLU A 97 32.13 -5.30 -5.07
N ARG A 98 31.45 -6.34 -4.58
CA ARG A 98 30.12 -6.24 -3.97
C ARG A 98 30.07 -5.26 -2.78
N ARG A 99 31.14 -5.23 -1.96
CA ARG A 99 31.24 -4.32 -0.82
C ARG A 99 31.35 -2.85 -1.25
N ARG A 100 32.13 -2.58 -2.31
CA ARG A 100 32.26 -1.24 -2.89
C ARG A 100 30.94 -0.78 -3.51
N LEU A 101 30.22 -1.69 -4.16
CA LEU A 101 28.87 -1.40 -4.69
C LEU A 101 27.89 -1.02 -3.58
N GLY A 102 27.81 -1.77 -2.48
CA GLY A 102 26.94 -1.43 -1.34
C GLY A 102 27.25 -0.04 -0.75
N LEU A 103 28.52 0.28 -0.61
CA LEU A 103 28.98 1.59 -0.13
C LEU A 103 28.71 2.71 -1.14
N GLY A 104 28.98 2.49 -2.43
CA GLY A 104 28.70 3.45 -3.49
C GLY A 104 27.20 3.75 -3.66
N LEU A 105 26.34 2.74 -3.50
CA LEU A 105 24.89 2.91 -3.48
C LEU A 105 24.45 3.77 -2.29
N LEU A 106 25.00 3.55 -1.09
CA LEU A 106 24.72 4.38 0.08
C LEU A 106 25.20 5.82 -0.12
N LEU A 107 26.45 6.02 -0.55
CA LEU A 107 27.03 7.34 -0.77
C LEU A 107 26.26 8.16 -1.82
N SER A 108 25.72 7.51 -2.86
CA SER A 108 24.89 8.18 -3.86
C SER A 108 23.64 8.87 -3.26
N VAL A 109 23.17 8.42 -2.08
CA VAL A 109 21.94 8.92 -1.43
C VAL A 109 22.15 10.25 -0.75
N TYR A 110 23.34 10.48 -0.20
CA TYR A 110 23.69 11.74 0.43
C TYR A 110 23.75 12.92 -0.57
N VAL A 111 23.97 12.64 -1.86
CA VAL A 111 23.95 13.66 -2.93
C VAL A 111 22.52 14.00 -3.38
N GLY A 112 21.50 13.32 -2.85
CA GLY A 112 20.11 13.55 -3.19
C GLY A 112 19.47 14.73 -2.44
N PRO A 113 18.40 15.35 -2.99
CA PRO A 113 17.75 16.49 -2.38
C PRO A 113 17.20 16.19 -0.97
N GLY A 114 16.73 14.96 -0.71
CA GLY A 114 16.22 14.58 0.61
C GLY A 114 17.28 14.71 1.71
N ALA A 115 18.51 14.23 1.48
CA ALA A 115 19.59 14.30 2.46
C ALA A 115 20.03 15.76 2.71
N ILE A 116 20.08 16.56 1.64
CA ILE A 116 20.39 18.00 1.73
C ILE A 116 19.32 18.73 2.55
N LEU A 117 18.03 18.53 2.24
CA LEU A 117 16.93 19.17 2.97
C LEU A 117 16.90 18.75 4.44
N THR A 118 17.19 17.49 4.74
CA THR A 118 17.26 17.00 6.14
C THR A 118 18.42 17.65 6.88
N MET A 119 19.60 17.75 6.25
CA MET A 119 20.73 18.45 6.84
C MET A 119 20.38 19.93 7.09
N LEU A 120 19.76 20.61 6.11
CA LEU A 120 19.33 22.01 6.24
C LEU A 120 18.32 22.20 7.38
N ALA A 121 17.39 21.26 7.58
CA ALA A 121 16.46 21.28 8.70
C ALA A 121 17.19 21.13 10.04
N LEU A 122 18.10 20.16 10.14
CA LEU A 122 18.82 19.87 11.38
C LEU A 122 19.89 20.91 11.73
N LEU A 123 20.30 21.76 10.79
CA LEU A 123 21.12 22.94 11.08
C LEU A 123 20.42 23.95 12.04
N ALA A 124 19.12 23.80 12.31
CA ALA A 124 18.45 24.54 13.38
C ALA A 124 19.05 24.23 14.76
N ILE A 125 19.62 23.04 14.99
CA ILE A 125 20.23 22.63 16.26
C ILE A 125 21.52 23.44 16.56
N PRO A 126 22.54 23.47 15.68
CA PRO A 126 23.70 24.33 15.91
C PRO A 126 23.33 25.82 15.89
N ALA A 127 22.31 26.24 15.13
CA ALA A 127 21.84 27.62 15.17
C ALA A 127 21.29 28.01 16.56
N TRP A 128 20.54 27.11 17.20
CA TRP A 128 20.21 27.25 18.62
C TRP A 128 21.47 27.28 19.49
N GLY A 129 22.40 26.35 19.31
CA GLY A 129 23.66 26.32 20.05
C GLY A 129 24.49 27.62 19.95
N VAL A 130 24.48 28.31 18.80
CA VAL A 130 25.16 29.61 18.62
C VAL A 130 24.63 30.68 19.58
N THR A 131 23.33 30.65 19.89
CA THR A 131 22.73 31.57 20.88
C THR A 131 23.20 31.32 22.31
N LEU A 132 23.84 30.17 22.57
CA LEU A 132 24.30 29.71 23.88
C LEU A 132 25.83 29.67 24.00
N GLY A 133 26.56 29.71 22.88
CA GLY A 133 28.02 29.77 22.85
C GLY A 133 28.66 28.83 21.81
N VAL A 134 29.99 28.96 21.65
CA VAL A 134 30.75 28.20 20.62
C VAL A 134 30.76 26.69 20.90
N GLY A 135 30.85 26.29 22.17
CA GLY A 135 30.85 24.87 22.58
C GLY A 135 29.55 24.15 22.21
N PRO A 136 28.38 24.62 22.69
CA PRO A 136 27.07 24.06 22.32
C PRO A 136 26.83 24.08 20.80
N ALA A 137 27.24 25.14 20.09
CA ALA A 137 27.15 25.22 18.64
C ALA A 137 27.95 24.11 17.93
N ALA A 138 29.21 23.90 18.35
CA ALA A 138 30.07 22.88 17.78
C ALA A 138 29.52 21.47 18.02
N LEU A 139 29.06 21.18 19.25
CA LEU A 139 28.45 19.89 19.59
C LEU A 139 27.15 19.66 18.81
N GLY A 140 26.28 20.67 18.72
CA GLY A 140 25.05 20.63 17.93
C GLY A 140 25.30 20.37 16.45
N LEU A 141 26.37 20.94 15.88
CA LEU A 141 26.75 20.70 14.48
C LEU A 141 27.19 19.24 14.27
N VAL A 142 28.03 18.70 15.15
CA VAL A 142 28.46 17.30 15.08
C VAL A 142 27.26 16.36 15.25
N ALA A 143 26.36 16.64 16.21
CA ALA A 143 25.14 15.87 16.40
C ALA A 143 24.24 15.87 15.15
N SER A 144 24.07 17.03 14.50
CA SER A 144 23.26 17.17 13.28
C SER A 144 23.83 16.37 12.10
N VAL A 145 25.15 16.39 11.93
CA VAL A 145 25.85 15.62 10.88
C VAL A 145 25.70 14.12 11.15
N LEU A 146 26.01 13.66 12.37
CA LEU A 146 25.91 12.25 12.73
C LEU A 146 24.49 11.72 12.62
N TRP A 147 23.49 12.50 13.06
CA TRP A 147 22.09 12.12 12.94
C TRP A 147 21.68 11.99 11.48
N THR A 148 22.04 12.96 10.62
CA THR A 148 21.75 12.89 9.19
C THR A 148 22.36 11.65 8.54
N ILE A 149 23.62 11.34 8.87
CA ILE A 149 24.31 10.14 8.40
C ILE A 149 23.58 8.86 8.87
N GLY A 150 23.32 8.75 10.17
CA GLY A 150 22.62 7.61 10.74
C GLY A 150 21.24 7.42 10.12
N LEU A 151 20.46 8.50 9.98
CA LEU A 151 19.09 8.46 9.51
C LEU A 151 18.98 8.07 8.03
N VAL A 152 19.82 8.62 7.17
CA VAL A 152 19.88 8.23 5.76
C VAL A 152 20.29 6.76 5.62
N ALA A 153 21.25 6.29 6.43
CA ALA A 153 21.66 4.90 6.45
C ALA A 153 20.52 3.98 6.93
N ILE A 154 19.84 4.30 8.03
CA ILE A 154 18.66 3.56 8.52
C ILE A 154 17.59 3.49 7.42
N SER A 155 17.27 4.60 6.77
CA SER A 155 16.31 4.62 5.66
C SER A 155 16.68 3.64 4.54
N ARG A 156 17.97 3.56 4.19
CA ARG A 156 18.46 2.62 3.17
C ARG A 156 18.47 1.18 3.64
N ALA A 157 18.78 0.93 4.91
CA ALA A 157 18.64 -0.38 5.52
C ALA A 157 17.19 -0.86 5.46
N VAL A 158 16.23 -0.01 5.87
CA VAL A 158 14.79 -0.28 5.79
C VAL A 158 14.36 -0.52 4.35
N TYR A 159 14.80 0.30 3.40
CA TYR A 159 14.51 0.10 1.97
C TYR A 159 15.01 -1.27 1.46
N SER A 160 16.23 -1.66 1.83
CA SER A 160 16.78 -2.96 1.41
C SER A 160 16.03 -4.14 2.04
N LEU A 161 15.73 -4.04 3.34
CA LEU A 161 14.92 -5.04 4.05
C LEU A 161 13.54 -5.19 3.42
N LEU A 162 12.91 -4.07 3.05
CA LEU A 162 11.62 -4.07 2.37
C LEU A 162 11.72 -4.75 1.00
N GLY A 163 12.74 -4.41 0.22
CA GLY A 163 13.00 -5.05 -1.08
C GLY A 163 13.23 -6.56 -0.99
N ALA A 164 13.90 -7.02 0.07
CA ALA A 164 14.06 -8.44 0.37
C ALA A 164 12.73 -9.07 0.81
N ALA A 165 11.97 -8.39 1.68
CA ALA A 165 10.70 -8.85 2.20
C ALA A 165 9.64 -9.01 1.10
N MET A 166 9.61 -8.14 0.08
CA MET A 166 8.64 -8.19 -1.04
C MET A 166 8.62 -9.54 -1.79
N ARG A 167 9.65 -10.37 -1.64
CA ARG A 167 9.72 -11.74 -2.20
C ARG A 167 9.11 -12.81 -1.28
N THR A 168 8.53 -12.41 -0.15
CA THR A 168 8.01 -13.26 0.92
C THR A 168 6.60 -12.83 1.34
N GLN A 169 5.89 -13.67 2.10
CA GLN A 169 4.58 -13.33 2.68
C GLN A 169 4.67 -12.15 3.66
N VAL A 170 5.81 -11.96 4.34
CA VAL A 170 6.05 -10.80 5.21
C VAL A 170 6.07 -9.52 4.40
N GLY A 171 6.62 -9.54 3.17
CA GLY A 171 6.56 -8.39 2.29
C GLY A 171 5.15 -8.02 1.86
N VAL A 172 4.33 -9.03 1.53
CA VAL A 172 2.91 -8.79 1.23
C VAL A 172 2.23 -8.09 2.40
N GLU A 173 2.53 -8.50 3.64
CA GLU A 173 1.99 -7.87 4.84
C GLU A 173 2.47 -6.42 5.00
N ILE A 174 3.76 -6.12 4.83
CA ILE A 174 4.28 -4.75 4.97
C ILE A 174 3.67 -3.84 3.89
N ALA A 175 3.56 -4.33 2.65
CA ALA A 175 2.91 -3.59 1.58
C ALA A 175 1.41 -3.36 1.89
N ALA A 176 0.73 -4.35 2.47
CA ALA A 176 -0.65 -4.22 2.88
C ALA A 176 -0.85 -3.17 3.98
N VAL A 177 0.00 -3.18 5.01
CA VAL A 177 0.05 -2.15 6.07
C VAL A 177 0.24 -0.78 5.44
N GLN A 178 1.19 -0.65 4.51
CA GLN A 178 1.47 0.60 3.81
C GLN A 178 0.25 1.12 3.04
N TYR A 179 -0.33 0.31 2.15
CA TYR A 179 -1.48 0.73 1.37
C TYR A 179 -2.68 1.01 2.27
N GLY A 180 -2.84 0.21 3.35
CA GLY A 180 -3.86 0.40 4.36
C GLY A 180 -3.75 1.76 5.03
N LEU A 181 -2.56 2.11 5.51
CA LEU A 181 -2.28 3.40 6.15
C LEU A 181 -2.45 4.57 5.18
N MET A 182 -2.01 4.43 3.92
CA MET A 182 -2.12 5.49 2.92
C MET A 182 -3.59 5.79 2.56
N ILE A 183 -4.38 4.74 2.30
CA ILE A 183 -5.79 4.91 1.92
C ILE A 183 -6.60 5.41 3.12
N SER A 184 -6.46 4.78 4.29
CA SER A 184 -7.14 5.24 5.50
C SER A 184 -6.73 6.65 5.91
N GLY A 185 -5.44 7.01 5.78
CA GLY A 185 -4.93 8.35 6.08
C GLY A 185 -5.50 9.43 5.16
N THR A 186 -5.76 9.10 3.89
CA THR A 186 -6.45 10.01 2.97
C THR A 186 -7.92 10.22 3.37
N MET A 187 -8.57 9.21 3.97
CA MET A 187 -9.96 9.30 4.41
C MET A 187 -10.13 9.98 5.78
N ALA A 188 -9.28 9.64 6.74
CA ALA A 188 -9.45 9.98 8.17
C ALA A 188 -8.16 10.43 8.87
N GLY A 189 -7.04 10.57 8.17
CA GLY A 189 -5.78 11.01 8.77
C GLY A 189 -5.84 12.44 9.31
N TRP A 190 -6.80 13.25 8.86
CA TRP A 190 -7.06 14.58 9.41
C TRP A 190 -7.47 14.55 10.90
N LEU A 191 -8.05 13.44 11.39
CA LEU A 191 -8.38 13.25 12.81
C LEU A 191 -7.13 13.23 13.71
N VAL A 192 -5.96 12.92 13.15
CA VAL A 192 -4.67 12.99 13.86
C VAL A 192 -4.00 14.34 13.63
N LEU A 193 -4.02 14.82 12.39
CA LEU A 193 -3.32 16.06 12.03
C LEU A 193 -3.95 17.31 12.63
N PHE A 194 -5.28 17.33 12.77
CA PHE A 194 -5.99 18.51 13.27
C PHE A 194 -5.71 18.78 14.75
N PRO A 195 -5.88 17.83 15.69
CA PRO A 195 -5.48 18.04 17.10
C PRO A 195 -3.99 18.33 17.25
N ALA A 196 -3.14 17.65 16.48
CA ALA A 196 -1.69 17.91 16.50
C ALA A 196 -1.35 19.35 16.07
N GLY A 197 -2.08 19.91 15.12
CA GLY A 197 -1.94 21.31 14.70
C GLY A 197 -2.37 22.31 15.78
N LEU A 198 -3.46 22.01 16.51
CA LEU A 198 -3.92 22.83 17.63
C LEU A 198 -2.96 22.81 18.83
N ALA A 199 -2.22 21.72 19.00
CA ALA A 199 -1.22 21.58 20.07
C ALA A 199 0.10 22.33 19.79
N VAL A 200 0.34 22.82 18.57
CA VAL A 200 1.61 23.47 18.21
C VAL A 200 1.91 24.70 19.07
N PRO A 201 1.00 25.67 19.28
CA PRO A 201 1.29 26.83 20.12
C PRO A 201 1.67 26.46 21.55
N ALA A 202 0.96 25.49 22.15
CA ALA A 202 1.28 24.98 23.49
C ALA A 202 2.65 24.29 23.52
N LEU A 203 2.97 23.45 22.52
CA LEU A 203 4.28 22.81 22.41
C LEU A 203 5.42 23.83 22.29
N LEU A 204 5.20 24.94 21.57
CA LEU A 204 6.21 25.99 21.41
C LEU A 204 6.39 26.83 22.68
N ALA A 205 5.32 27.04 23.45
CA ALA A 205 5.35 27.84 24.68
C ALA A 205 5.84 27.02 25.89
N ASP A 206 5.26 25.85 26.10
CA ASP A 206 5.39 25.07 27.34
C ASP A 206 6.20 23.77 27.17
N GLY A 207 6.52 23.39 25.93
CA GLY A 207 7.16 22.12 25.63
C GLY A 207 6.19 20.94 25.78
N LEU A 208 6.73 19.76 26.09
CA LEU A 208 5.95 18.55 26.40
C LEU A 208 5.54 18.48 27.89
N GLY A 209 6.08 19.39 28.71
CA GLY A 209 5.90 19.41 30.17
C GLY A 209 6.59 18.25 30.90
N ASP A 210 6.51 18.27 32.24
CA ASP A 210 7.07 17.22 33.08
C ASP A 210 6.16 15.97 33.07
N GLY A 211 6.47 15.05 32.16
CA GLY A 211 5.68 13.83 31.97
C GLY A 211 6.49 12.61 31.54
N THR A 212 5.88 11.43 31.67
CA THR A 212 6.49 10.16 31.22
C THR A 212 6.80 10.17 29.73
N ALA A 213 5.99 10.84 28.91
CA ALA A 213 6.21 10.98 27.49
C ALA A 213 7.49 11.79 27.16
N ALA A 214 7.68 12.93 27.83
CA ALA A 214 8.90 13.73 27.69
C ALA A 214 10.13 12.95 28.16
N GLY A 215 10.05 12.28 29.32
CA GLY A 215 11.14 11.45 29.84
C GLY A 215 11.54 10.31 28.91
N VAL A 216 10.57 9.61 28.32
CA VAL A 216 10.83 8.54 27.33
C VAL A 216 11.43 9.12 26.06
N LEU A 217 10.95 10.26 25.58
CA LEU A 217 11.46 10.90 24.36
C LEU A 217 12.92 11.34 24.54
N HIS A 218 13.25 11.97 25.66
CA HIS A 218 14.62 12.41 25.98
C HIS A 218 15.59 11.27 26.25
N ALA A 219 15.09 10.16 26.84
CA ALA A 219 15.88 8.95 26.97
C ALA A 219 16.13 8.26 25.62
N SER A 220 15.19 8.39 24.68
CA SER A 220 15.29 7.79 23.36
C SER A 220 16.36 8.45 22.46
N PRO A 221 16.84 7.76 21.42
CA PRO A 221 17.77 8.33 20.45
C PRO A 221 17.31 9.65 19.82
N PHE A 222 16.00 9.88 19.75
CA PHE A 222 15.42 11.06 19.12
C PHE A 222 15.64 12.35 19.93
N GLY A 223 15.76 12.25 21.26
CA GLY A 223 16.04 13.39 22.14
C GLY A 223 17.53 13.75 22.26
N TRP A 224 18.43 12.85 21.86
CA TRP A 224 19.88 13.06 22.07
C TRP A 224 20.45 14.29 21.36
N PRO A 225 20.10 14.63 20.10
CA PRO A 225 20.66 15.81 19.43
C PRO A 225 20.38 17.14 20.17
N GLY A 226 19.17 17.30 20.73
CA GLY A 226 18.82 18.46 21.56
C GLY A 226 19.44 18.39 22.95
N GLY A 227 19.37 17.21 23.59
CA GLY A 227 19.91 16.99 24.93
C GLY A 227 21.44 17.13 25.04
N ILE A 228 22.19 17.05 23.93
CA ILE A 228 23.63 17.36 23.91
C ILE A 228 23.87 18.86 24.12
N VAL A 229 23.09 19.71 23.44
CA VAL A 229 23.18 21.17 23.56
C VAL A 229 22.78 21.58 24.97
N GLU A 230 21.66 21.04 25.46
CA GLU A 230 21.15 21.29 26.81
C GLU A 230 22.16 20.87 27.90
N ALA A 231 22.67 19.63 27.86
CA ALA A 231 23.66 19.15 28.81
C ALA A 231 24.96 19.96 28.79
N SER A 232 25.35 20.48 27.63
CA SER A 232 26.54 21.33 27.52
C SER A 232 26.38 22.70 28.19
N VAL A 233 25.17 23.28 28.15
CA VAL A 233 24.85 24.54 28.83
C VAL A 233 24.70 24.32 30.33
N ALA A 234 24.12 23.19 30.74
CA ALA A 234 23.98 22.81 32.14
C ALA A 234 25.33 22.46 32.83
N GLY A 235 26.44 22.44 32.08
CA GLY A 235 27.75 22.03 32.60
C GLY A 235 27.90 20.52 32.80
N ASP A 236 26.94 19.71 32.37
CA ASP A 236 26.97 18.25 32.41
C ASP A 236 27.78 17.69 31.22
N GLY A 237 29.09 17.84 31.31
CA GLY A 237 30.03 17.35 30.29
C GLY A 237 29.95 15.82 30.09
N VAL A 238 29.62 15.07 31.14
CA VAL A 238 29.44 13.61 31.06
C VAL A 238 28.18 13.28 30.28
N GLY A 239 27.07 13.97 30.58
CA GLY A 239 25.80 13.96 29.88
C GLY A 239 25.91 14.21 28.38
N ALA A 240 26.60 15.30 28.02
CA ALA A 240 26.83 15.64 26.62
C ALA A 240 27.71 14.59 25.92
N SER A 241 28.77 14.14 26.57
CA SER A 241 29.74 13.20 25.99
C SER A 241 29.14 11.81 25.73
N TRP A 242 28.34 11.26 26.66
CA TRP A 242 27.74 9.94 26.46
C TRP A 242 26.72 9.95 25.31
N ARG A 243 25.87 10.99 25.23
CA ARG A 243 24.89 11.16 24.13
C ARG A 243 25.59 11.29 22.80
N GLN A 244 26.67 12.08 22.75
CA GLN A 244 27.51 12.24 21.57
C GLN A 244 28.14 10.90 21.15
N ALA A 245 28.68 10.13 22.09
CA ALA A 245 29.25 8.81 21.82
C ALA A 245 28.19 7.81 21.33
N ALA A 246 27.00 7.84 21.93
CA ALA A 246 25.87 7.01 21.52
C ALA A 246 25.40 7.34 20.09
N LEU A 247 25.39 8.62 19.71
CA LEU A 247 25.12 9.06 18.33
C LEU A 247 26.18 8.56 17.34
N VAL A 248 27.46 8.66 17.69
CA VAL A 248 28.56 8.12 16.85
C VAL A 248 28.39 6.62 16.63
N LEU A 249 28.16 5.87 17.71
CA LEU A 249 27.96 4.42 17.64
C LEU A 249 26.71 4.06 16.84
N GLY A 250 25.59 4.75 17.07
CA GLY A 250 24.34 4.55 16.35
C GLY A 250 24.48 4.81 14.86
N ALA A 251 25.11 5.92 14.47
CA ALA A 251 25.38 6.25 13.07
C ALA A 251 26.32 5.22 12.41
N LEU A 252 27.37 4.78 13.10
CA LEU A 252 28.28 3.74 12.61
C LEU A 252 27.54 2.41 12.38
N LEU A 253 26.76 1.95 13.35
CA LEU A 253 25.98 0.72 13.25
C LEU A 253 24.96 0.80 12.12
N ALA A 254 24.28 1.94 11.96
CA ALA A 254 23.36 2.19 10.86
C ALA A 254 24.05 2.11 9.50
N VAL A 255 25.22 2.75 9.34
CA VAL A 255 26.01 2.70 8.10
C VAL A 255 26.46 1.27 7.80
N VAL A 256 26.98 0.55 8.79
CA VAL A 256 27.41 -0.85 8.62
C VAL A 256 26.24 -1.73 8.22
N ALA A 257 25.09 -1.60 8.88
CA ALA A 257 23.87 -2.34 8.55
C ALA A 257 23.40 -2.01 7.14
N ALA A 258 23.34 -0.73 6.76
CA ALA A 258 22.92 -0.28 5.44
C ALA A 258 23.85 -0.82 4.33
N VAL A 259 25.17 -0.71 4.48
CA VAL A 259 26.13 -1.24 3.51
C VAL A 259 26.00 -2.76 3.37
N ARG A 260 25.88 -3.50 4.48
CA ARG A 260 25.69 -4.96 4.48
C ARG A 260 24.40 -5.36 3.77
N LEU A 261 23.31 -4.64 4.02
CA LEU A 261 22.00 -4.93 3.42
C LEU A 261 21.91 -4.51 1.96
N LEU A 262 22.56 -3.41 1.55
CA LEU A 262 22.59 -2.96 0.16
C LEU A 262 23.51 -3.81 -0.72
N THR A 263 24.46 -4.52 -0.12
CA THR A 263 25.39 -5.41 -0.84
C THR A 263 24.59 -6.54 -1.51
N PRO A 264 24.54 -6.62 -2.85
CA PRO A 264 23.71 -7.62 -3.51
C PRO A 264 24.17 -9.04 -3.19
N HIS A 265 23.26 -9.84 -2.64
CA HIS A 265 23.48 -11.26 -2.38
C HIS A 265 22.95 -12.08 -3.55
N VAL A 266 23.84 -12.82 -4.23
CA VAL A 266 23.42 -13.84 -5.19
C VAL A 266 23.29 -15.12 -4.38
N GLY A 267 22.18 -15.26 -3.65
CA GLY A 267 21.85 -16.52 -3.01
C GLY A 267 21.73 -17.61 -4.07
N ASN A 268 22.18 -18.83 -3.74
CA ASN A 268 22.00 -20.01 -4.59
C ASN A 268 20.52 -20.11 -5.00
N ARG A 269 20.23 -19.81 -6.27
CA ARG A 269 18.90 -19.94 -6.89
C ARG A 269 18.37 -21.38 -6.92
N THR A 270 19.14 -22.30 -6.35
CA THR A 270 18.92 -23.72 -6.16
C THR A 270 18.67 -24.09 -4.70
N ALA A 271 17.98 -23.23 -3.92
CA ALA A 271 17.23 -23.75 -2.77
C ALA A 271 16.15 -24.69 -3.31
N ARG A 272 16.53 -25.96 -3.52
CA ARG A 272 15.62 -27.06 -3.88
C ARG A 272 14.44 -26.93 -2.93
N ARG A 273 13.23 -26.83 -3.47
CA ARG A 273 12.01 -27.04 -2.69
C ARG A 273 12.15 -28.45 -2.08
N THR A 274 12.56 -28.51 -0.81
CA THR A 274 12.77 -29.77 -0.09
C THR A 274 11.46 -30.47 0.23
N ARG A 275 10.32 -29.79 0.01
CA ARG A 275 8.99 -30.31 0.28
C ARG A 275 8.14 -30.26 -0.99
N ARG A 276 7.43 -31.37 -1.25
CA ARG A 276 6.38 -31.43 -2.27
C ARG A 276 5.29 -30.38 -1.93
N PRO A 277 4.69 -29.69 -2.91
CA PRO A 277 3.62 -28.73 -2.66
C PRO A 277 2.47 -29.39 -1.88
N LEU A 278 2.02 -28.74 -0.81
CA LEU A 278 0.81 -29.14 -0.08
C LEU A 278 -0.40 -29.10 -1.03
N GLY A 279 -0.90 -30.28 -1.38
CA GLY A 279 -1.94 -30.49 -2.40
C GLY A 279 -1.57 -31.50 -3.48
N SER A 280 -0.30 -31.91 -3.60
CA SER A 280 0.09 -32.97 -4.54
C SER A 280 -0.41 -34.37 -4.13
N ARG A 281 -0.98 -34.51 -2.92
CA ARG A 281 -1.50 -35.77 -2.38
C ARG A 281 -3.01 -35.96 -2.58
N GLY A 282 -3.68 -35.05 -3.30
CA GLY A 282 -5.16 -35.02 -3.33
C GLY A 282 -5.83 -35.55 -4.61
N ILE A 283 -5.10 -36.03 -5.62
CA ILE A 283 -5.75 -36.47 -6.88
C ILE A 283 -5.98 -38.00 -6.92
N THR A 284 -5.38 -38.78 -6.00
CA THR A 284 -5.34 -40.25 -6.16
C THR A 284 -5.84 -41.07 -4.97
N GLY A 285 -6.60 -40.54 -4.02
CA GLY A 285 -7.19 -41.43 -2.99
C GLY A 285 -7.97 -40.73 -1.88
N GLY A 286 -9.28 -40.99 -1.83
CA GLY A 286 -10.16 -40.62 -0.73
C GLY A 286 -11.62 -40.74 -1.13
N SER A 287 -12.27 -41.82 -0.73
CA SER A 287 -13.65 -42.23 -1.07
C SER A 287 -14.77 -41.35 -0.48
N GLY A 288 -14.49 -40.13 -0.06
CA GLY A 288 -15.49 -39.16 0.40
C GLY A 288 -15.50 -37.97 -0.55
N GLY A 289 -16.58 -37.75 -1.30
CA GLY A 289 -16.71 -36.73 -2.36
C GLY A 289 -16.65 -35.26 -1.90
N ARG A 290 -15.70 -34.89 -1.04
CA ARG A 290 -15.45 -33.54 -0.52
C ARG A 290 -13.96 -33.17 -0.62
N ASP A 291 -13.68 -31.88 -0.81
CA ASP A 291 -12.32 -31.34 -0.75
C ASP A 291 -11.74 -31.58 0.66
N PRO A 292 -10.58 -32.25 0.81
CA PRO A 292 -10.02 -32.60 2.12
C PRO A 292 -9.54 -31.40 2.93
N LEU A 293 -9.37 -30.21 2.34
CA LEU A 293 -8.93 -29.00 3.04
C LEU A 293 -10.10 -28.08 3.43
N LEU A 294 -11.13 -27.98 2.59
CA LEU A 294 -12.22 -27.01 2.74
C LEU A 294 -13.58 -27.67 2.97
N GLY A 295 -13.67 -29.00 2.91
CA GLY A 295 -14.93 -29.75 3.05
C GLY A 295 -15.95 -29.49 1.92
N LEU A 296 -15.54 -28.81 0.85
CA LEU A 296 -16.43 -28.41 -0.25
C LEU A 296 -16.92 -29.63 -1.03
N PRO A 297 -18.19 -29.68 -1.45
CA PRO A 297 -18.71 -30.80 -2.23
C PRO A 297 -17.98 -30.93 -3.57
N ALA A 298 -17.77 -32.16 -4.05
CA ALA A 298 -17.16 -32.48 -5.34
C ALA A 298 -18.08 -32.15 -6.53
N THR A 299 -18.51 -30.89 -6.61
CA THR A 299 -19.31 -30.30 -7.69
C THR A 299 -18.46 -29.30 -8.47
N ARG A 300 -18.89 -28.93 -9.68
CA ARG A 300 -18.22 -27.88 -10.48
C ARG A 300 -18.13 -26.56 -9.70
N LEU A 301 -19.20 -26.20 -8.98
CA LEU A 301 -19.23 -25.00 -8.14
C LEU A 301 -18.22 -25.09 -6.99
N GLY A 302 -18.20 -26.21 -6.27
CA GLY A 302 -17.24 -26.46 -5.19
C GLY A 302 -15.79 -26.42 -5.66
N ALA A 303 -15.52 -26.91 -6.88
CA ALA A 303 -14.20 -26.85 -7.49
C ALA A 303 -13.76 -25.40 -7.78
N VAL A 304 -14.64 -24.56 -8.32
CA VAL A 304 -14.35 -23.13 -8.56
C VAL A 304 -14.17 -22.38 -7.24
N VAL A 305 -15.09 -22.54 -6.28
CA VAL A 305 -14.99 -21.91 -4.96
C VAL A 305 -13.67 -22.31 -4.28
N GLY A 306 -13.38 -23.61 -4.24
CA GLY A 306 -12.15 -24.11 -3.60
C GLY A 306 -10.88 -23.66 -4.30
N LYS A 307 -10.89 -23.55 -5.63
CA LYS A 307 -9.80 -22.94 -6.40
C LYS A 307 -9.62 -21.48 -5.98
N GLU A 308 -10.66 -20.66 -6.06
CA GLU A 308 -10.58 -19.24 -5.79
C GLU A 308 -10.11 -18.95 -4.35
N LEU A 309 -10.70 -19.61 -3.34
CA LEU A 309 -10.27 -19.48 -1.94
C LEU A 309 -8.77 -19.77 -1.76
N ARG A 310 -8.26 -20.83 -2.41
CA ARG A 310 -6.84 -21.16 -2.38
C ARG A 310 -5.97 -20.14 -3.12
N THR A 311 -6.44 -19.61 -4.25
CA THR A 311 -5.70 -18.62 -5.03
C THR A 311 -5.59 -17.30 -4.26
N TRP A 312 -6.68 -16.83 -3.64
CA TRP A 312 -6.69 -15.63 -2.81
C TRP A 312 -5.72 -15.70 -1.63
N LEU A 313 -5.54 -16.88 -1.04
CA LEU A 313 -4.59 -17.09 0.07
C LEU A 313 -3.14 -17.30 -0.38
N ARG A 314 -2.92 -17.92 -1.56
CA ARG A 314 -1.59 -18.35 -2.00
C ARG A 314 -0.92 -17.37 -2.96
N ASP A 315 -1.68 -16.66 -3.79
CA ASP A 315 -1.15 -15.67 -4.72
C ASP A 315 -0.79 -14.38 -3.95
N PRO A 316 0.49 -13.97 -3.89
CA PRO A 316 0.93 -12.79 -3.16
C PRO A 316 0.17 -11.51 -3.54
N TRP A 317 -0.24 -11.38 -4.80
CA TRP A 317 -0.92 -10.18 -5.27
C TRP A 317 -2.38 -10.12 -4.82
N ARG A 318 -3.14 -11.21 -4.96
CA ARG A 318 -4.51 -11.29 -4.40
C ARG A 318 -4.53 -11.19 -2.87
N SER A 319 -3.54 -11.80 -2.22
CA SER A 319 -3.33 -11.72 -0.78
C SER A 319 -3.05 -10.28 -0.32
N LEU A 320 -2.34 -9.49 -1.12
CA LEU A 320 -2.08 -8.07 -0.86
C LEU A 320 -3.40 -7.28 -0.78
N GLU A 321 -4.35 -7.50 -1.68
CA GLU A 321 -5.63 -6.77 -1.70
C GLU A 321 -6.46 -7.03 -0.45
N ILE A 322 -6.60 -8.30 -0.04
CA ILE A 322 -7.34 -8.68 1.17
C ILE A 322 -6.69 -8.07 2.41
N ARG A 323 -5.37 -8.26 2.57
CA ARG A 323 -4.64 -7.74 3.74
C ARG A 323 -4.70 -6.23 3.78
N THR A 324 -4.58 -5.56 2.63
CA THR A 324 -4.71 -4.10 2.54
C THR A 324 -6.08 -3.68 3.06
N SER A 325 -7.15 -4.35 2.64
CA SER A 325 -8.51 -4.03 3.07
C SER A 325 -8.70 -4.15 4.59
N ILE A 326 -8.10 -5.17 5.21
CA ILE A 326 -8.11 -5.38 6.67
C ILE A 326 -7.36 -4.23 7.37
N TRP A 327 -6.17 -3.88 6.87
CA TRP A 327 -5.40 -2.77 7.44
C TRP A 327 -6.07 -1.41 7.27
N ILE A 328 -6.81 -1.17 6.17
CA ILE A 328 -7.62 0.05 6.03
C ILE A 328 -8.62 0.14 7.19
N ALA A 329 -9.36 -0.94 7.47
CA ALA A 329 -10.34 -0.95 8.55
C ALA A 329 -9.68 -0.75 9.93
N ILE A 330 -8.56 -1.42 10.19
CA ILE A 330 -7.82 -1.27 11.45
C ILE A 330 -7.31 0.17 11.62
N PHE A 331 -6.68 0.75 10.61
CA PHE A 331 -6.17 2.13 10.70
C PHE A 331 -7.28 3.17 10.77
N LEU A 332 -8.40 2.95 10.06
CA LEU A 332 -9.56 3.82 10.16
C LEU A 332 -10.15 3.79 11.59
N ALA A 333 -10.26 2.61 12.21
CA ALA A 333 -10.65 2.50 13.62
C ALA A 333 -9.63 3.17 14.56
N ALA A 334 -8.33 3.02 14.28
CA ALA A 334 -7.27 3.69 15.05
C ALA A 334 -7.35 5.23 14.94
N PHE A 335 -7.68 5.76 13.76
CA PHE A 335 -7.89 7.21 13.60
C PHE A 335 -9.13 7.71 14.33
N LEU A 336 -10.22 6.92 14.36
CA LEU A 336 -11.40 7.23 15.18
C LEU A 336 -11.06 7.22 16.68
N TYR A 337 -10.23 6.26 17.12
CA TYR A 337 -9.72 6.22 18.49
C TYR A 337 -8.89 7.46 18.83
N VAL A 338 -7.91 7.82 18.00
CA VAL A 338 -7.10 9.02 18.22
C VAL A 338 -7.97 10.28 18.20
N GLY A 339 -8.94 10.36 17.29
CA GLY A 339 -9.90 11.47 17.25
C GLY A 339 -10.74 11.56 18.53
N SER A 340 -11.06 10.42 19.17
CA SER A 340 -11.75 10.39 20.47
C SER A 340 -10.90 10.80 21.67
N LEU A 341 -9.57 10.63 21.59
CA LEU A 341 -8.64 11.18 22.58
C LEU A 341 -8.40 12.68 22.40
N GLY A 342 -8.68 13.19 21.19
CA GLY A 342 -8.61 14.62 20.89
C GLY A 342 -9.90 15.34 21.26
N GLU A 343 -10.37 16.18 20.37
CA GLU A 343 -11.49 17.11 20.63
C GLU A 343 -12.89 16.50 20.42
N ILE A 344 -12.99 15.28 19.87
CA ILE A 344 -14.28 14.70 19.47
C ILE A 344 -14.63 13.50 20.37
N ASP A 345 -15.18 13.81 21.54
CA ASP A 345 -15.57 12.79 22.52
C ASP A 345 -16.54 11.75 21.92
N GLY A 346 -16.37 10.50 22.34
CA GLY A 346 -17.21 9.37 21.91
C GLY A 346 -17.01 8.92 20.46
N LEU A 347 -16.11 9.52 19.68
CA LEU A 347 -15.92 9.17 18.25
C LEU A 347 -15.56 7.71 18.03
N PHE A 348 -14.83 7.09 18.97
CA PHE A 348 -14.42 5.70 18.85
C PHE A 348 -15.60 4.73 18.84
N THR A 349 -16.76 5.08 19.41
CA THR A 349 -17.98 4.26 19.36
C THR A 349 -18.39 3.90 17.93
N PHE A 350 -17.99 4.72 16.94
CA PHE A 350 -18.21 4.50 15.51
C PHE A 350 -17.21 3.55 14.82
N ALA A 351 -16.25 2.98 15.55
CA ALA A 351 -15.26 2.05 15.03
C ALA A 351 -15.84 0.89 14.19
N PRO A 352 -17.01 0.29 14.50
CA PRO A 352 -17.60 -0.77 13.67
C PRO A 352 -17.79 -0.39 12.19
N VAL A 353 -18.03 0.90 11.90
CA VAL A 353 -18.19 1.41 10.54
C VAL A 353 -16.92 1.20 9.71
N ALA A 354 -15.75 1.19 10.34
CA ALA A 354 -14.48 1.02 9.65
C ALA A 354 -14.38 -0.32 8.90
N ALA A 355 -15.07 -1.36 9.37
CA ALA A 355 -15.10 -2.66 8.71
C ALA A 355 -15.81 -2.65 7.34
N LEU A 356 -16.65 -1.64 7.04
CA LEU A 356 -17.22 -1.46 5.70
C LEU A 356 -16.15 -1.22 4.63
N ALA A 357 -14.97 -0.71 5.02
CA ALA A 357 -13.85 -0.54 4.10
C ALA A 357 -13.38 -1.88 3.50
N VAL A 358 -13.51 -2.98 4.24
CA VAL A 358 -13.20 -4.34 3.74
C VAL A 358 -14.18 -4.74 2.64
N ALA A 359 -15.48 -4.54 2.85
CA ALA A 359 -16.48 -4.85 1.82
C ALA A 359 -16.36 -3.94 0.59
N MET A 360 -15.98 -2.67 0.80
CA MET A 360 -15.72 -1.72 -0.28
C MET A 360 -14.63 -2.23 -1.25
N MET A 361 -13.63 -2.93 -0.72
CA MET A 361 -12.52 -3.47 -1.50
C MET A 361 -12.89 -4.66 -2.39
N VAL A 362 -14.07 -5.27 -2.23
CA VAL A 362 -14.56 -6.32 -3.14
C VAL A 362 -14.69 -5.79 -4.57
N GLY A 363 -15.28 -4.59 -4.71
CA GLY A 363 -15.45 -3.96 -6.03
C GLY A 363 -14.11 -3.61 -6.69
N LEU A 364 -13.12 -3.21 -5.89
CA LEU A 364 -11.79 -2.85 -6.38
C LEU A 364 -10.95 -4.09 -6.74
N GLY A 365 -10.80 -5.05 -5.83
CA GLY A 365 -9.96 -6.24 -6.05
C GLY A 365 -10.57 -7.27 -7.00
N GLY A 366 -11.89 -7.22 -7.21
CA GLY A 366 -12.61 -8.18 -8.03
C GLY A 366 -12.94 -7.73 -9.45
N ALA A 367 -12.61 -6.51 -9.89
CA ALA A 367 -13.09 -6.03 -11.20
C ALA A 367 -12.37 -6.63 -12.42
N ASN A 368 -11.42 -7.55 -12.24
CA ASN A 368 -10.66 -8.17 -13.32
C ASN A 368 -10.31 -9.66 -13.09
N LEU A 369 -11.08 -10.41 -12.30
CA LEU A 369 -10.83 -11.80 -11.89
C LEU A 369 -10.42 -12.74 -13.05
N HIS A 370 -11.06 -12.62 -14.23
CA HIS A 370 -10.69 -13.42 -15.41
C HIS A 370 -9.35 -13.01 -16.01
N GLY A 371 -9.00 -11.72 -15.98
CA GLY A 371 -7.69 -11.21 -16.37
C GLY A 371 -6.58 -11.64 -15.39
N GLN A 372 -6.92 -11.76 -14.11
CA GLN A 372 -6.01 -12.25 -13.07
C GLN A 372 -5.63 -13.72 -13.27
N ASP A 373 -6.52 -14.54 -13.84
CA ASP A 373 -6.28 -15.96 -14.12
C ASP A 373 -5.37 -16.19 -15.33
N GLY A 374 -5.23 -15.20 -16.21
CA GLY A 374 -4.36 -15.28 -17.37
C GLY A 374 -4.71 -16.44 -18.30
N THR A 375 -3.71 -17.22 -18.69
CA THR A 375 -3.87 -18.37 -19.60
C THR A 375 -4.67 -19.54 -18.99
N ALA A 376 -4.91 -19.55 -17.68
CA ALA A 376 -5.71 -20.59 -17.03
C ALA A 376 -7.19 -20.57 -17.47
N LEU A 377 -7.66 -19.45 -18.03
CA LEU A 377 -9.00 -19.32 -18.59
C LEU A 377 -9.26 -20.33 -19.73
N TRP A 378 -8.21 -20.85 -20.39
CA TRP A 378 -8.30 -21.91 -21.39
C TRP A 378 -9.08 -23.14 -20.90
N MET A 379 -8.97 -23.49 -19.61
CA MET A 379 -9.72 -24.63 -19.06
C MET A 379 -11.23 -24.44 -19.17
N LEU A 380 -11.72 -23.21 -19.01
CA LEU A 380 -13.13 -22.88 -19.17
C LEU A 380 -13.55 -22.93 -20.65
N VAL A 381 -12.68 -22.46 -21.56
CA VAL A 381 -12.88 -22.50 -23.01
C VAL A 381 -12.96 -23.94 -23.54
N VAL A 382 -12.09 -24.84 -23.07
CA VAL A 382 -12.11 -26.25 -23.52
C VAL A 382 -13.30 -27.02 -22.94
N THR A 383 -13.70 -26.71 -21.71
CA THR A 383 -14.84 -27.39 -21.07
C THR A 383 -16.19 -26.90 -21.61
N ASP A 384 -16.20 -25.76 -22.29
CA ASP A 384 -17.34 -24.89 -22.62
C ASP A 384 -18.73 -25.53 -22.51
N SER A 385 -19.28 -25.52 -21.29
CA SER A 385 -20.62 -26.03 -21.02
C SER A 385 -21.42 -25.04 -20.17
N PRO A 386 -22.74 -24.96 -20.32
CA PRO A 386 -23.57 -24.02 -19.56
C PRO A 386 -23.38 -24.14 -18.04
N GLY A 387 -23.25 -25.38 -17.56
CA GLY A 387 -22.97 -25.66 -16.14
C GLY A 387 -21.59 -25.20 -15.68
N ALA A 388 -20.56 -25.28 -16.54
CA ALA A 388 -19.22 -24.79 -16.22
C ALA A 388 -19.17 -23.25 -16.19
N ARG A 389 -19.78 -22.57 -17.17
CA ARG A 389 -19.88 -21.09 -17.18
C ARG A 389 -20.63 -20.55 -15.96
N ARG A 390 -21.76 -21.18 -15.59
CA ARG A 390 -22.49 -20.82 -14.36
C ARG A 390 -21.67 -21.04 -13.10
N ALA A 391 -21.00 -22.18 -13.01
CA ALA A 391 -20.16 -22.51 -11.84
C ALA A 391 -18.96 -21.55 -11.72
N ASP A 392 -18.37 -21.12 -12.83
CA ASP A 392 -17.26 -20.14 -12.83
C ASP A 392 -17.72 -18.78 -12.28
N VAL A 393 -18.78 -18.20 -12.84
CA VAL A 393 -19.29 -16.89 -12.40
C VAL A 393 -19.78 -16.94 -10.95
N ARG A 394 -20.66 -17.89 -10.60
CA ARG A 394 -21.22 -17.97 -9.25
C ARG A 394 -20.20 -18.40 -8.21
N GLY A 395 -19.28 -19.30 -8.57
CA GLY A 395 -18.22 -19.75 -7.68
C GLY A 395 -17.27 -18.61 -7.30
N ARG A 396 -16.92 -17.74 -8.26
CA ARG A 396 -16.11 -16.54 -8.00
C ARG A 396 -16.83 -15.53 -7.10
N GLN A 397 -18.13 -15.29 -7.34
CA GLN A 397 -18.93 -14.40 -6.49
C GLN A 397 -19.01 -14.90 -5.04
N ILE A 398 -19.22 -16.21 -4.85
CA ILE A 398 -19.24 -16.83 -3.52
C ILE A 398 -17.86 -16.70 -2.87
N ALA A 399 -16.79 -17.06 -3.60
CA ALA A 399 -15.44 -17.05 -3.06
C ALA A 399 -14.99 -15.64 -2.64
N ILE A 400 -15.22 -14.61 -3.48
CA ILE A 400 -14.84 -13.23 -3.14
C ILE A 400 -15.67 -12.69 -1.97
N THR A 401 -16.95 -13.05 -1.89
CA THR A 401 -17.81 -12.69 -0.75
C THR A 401 -17.31 -13.32 0.54
N ILE A 402 -16.88 -14.59 0.52
CA ILE A 402 -16.31 -15.26 1.70
C ILE A 402 -14.98 -14.61 2.10
N VAL A 403 -14.10 -14.40 1.13
CA VAL A 403 -12.73 -13.89 1.33
C VAL A 403 -12.72 -12.52 1.99
N PHE A 404 -13.61 -11.61 1.60
CA PHE A 404 -13.70 -10.27 2.19
C PHE A 404 -14.76 -10.19 3.30
N GLY A 405 -15.87 -10.91 3.16
CA GLY A 405 -16.99 -10.86 4.10
C GLY A 405 -16.65 -11.46 5.46
N VAL A 406 -15.92 -12.57 5.51
CA VAL A 406 -15.54 -13.19 6.81
C VAL A 406 -14.65 -12.26 7.63
N PRO A 407 -13.53 -11.71 7.11
CA PRO A 407 -12.75 -10.71 7.84
C PRO A 407 -13.55 -9.47 8.22
N ALA A 408 -14.45 -8.99 7.34
CA ALA A 408 -15.28 -7.83 7.63
C ALA A 408 -16.22 -8.08 8.81
N VAL A 409 -16.91 -9.23 8.86
CA VAL A 409 -17.79 -9.59 9.99
C VAL A 409 -17.01 -9.70 11.29
N ILE A 410 -15.83 -10.35 11.27
CA ILE A 410 -14.95 -10.45 12.44
C ILE A 410 -14.56 -9.06 12.94
N LEU A 411 -14.18 -8.16 12.03
CA LEU A 411 -13.83 -6.78 12.37
C LEU A 411 -15.02 -5.98 12.92
N VAL A 412 -16.21 -6.10 12.33
CA VAL A 412 -17.42 -5.43 12.84
C VAL A 412 -17.67 -5.83 14.30
N VAL A 413 -17.67 -7.13 14.59
CA VAL A 413 -17.94 -7.63 15.95
C VAL A 413 -16.82 -7.26 16.92
N GLY A 414 -15.56 -7.43 16.50
CA GLY A 414 -14.40 -7.09 17.33
C GLY A 414 -14.31 -5.60 17.67
N LEU A 415 -14.58 -4.73 16.69
CA LEU A 415 -14.59 -3.28 16.90
C LEU A 415 -15.81 -2.82 17.69
N ALA A 416 -16.97 -3.46 17.54
CA ALA A 416 -18.15 -3.18 18.37
C ALA A 416 -17.88 -3.52 19.83
N ALA A 417 -17.24 -4.66 20.10
CA ALA A 417 -16.83 -5.05 21.44
C ALA A 417 -15.78 -4.11 22.04
N LEU A 418 -14.81 -3.66 21.23
CA LEU A 418 -13.73 -2.79 21.70
C LEU A 418 -14.21 -1.36 21.98
N ALA A 419 -15.18 -0.87 21.21
CA ALA A 419 -15.65 0.51 21.26
C ALA A 419 -17.01 0.72 21.95
N ASP A 420 -17.59 -0.35 22.52
CA ASP A 420 -18.97 -0.38 23.03
C ASP A 420 -20.02 0.08 21.99
N GLY A 421 -19.72 -0.14 20.71
CA GLY A 421 -20.49 0.32 19.55
C GLY A 421 -21.62 -0.63 19.12
N TRP A 422 -22.17 -1.44 20.03
CA TRP A 422 -23.12 -2.52 19.69
C TRP A 422 -24.39 -2.04 18.97
N TRP A 423 -24.83 -0.83 19.27
CA TRP A 423 -25.99 -0.20 18.65
C TRP A 423 -25.79 0.04 17.13
N LEU A 424 -24.55 0.07 16.64
CA LEU A 424 -24.22 0.21 15.22
C LEU A 424 -24.29 -1.11 14.43
N LEU A 425 -24.46 -2.26 15.08
CA LEU A 425 -24.48 -3.54 14.37
C LEU A 425 -25.55 -3.60 13.27
N PRO A 426 -26.81 -3.20 13.48
CA PRO A 426 -27.81 -3.23 12.41
C PRO A 426 -27.47 -2.37 11.18
N PRO A 427 -27.16 -1.06 11.31
CA PRO A 427 -26.81 -0.24 10.14
C PRO A 427 -25.52 -0.71 9.46
N VAL A 428 -24.50 -1.14 10.21
CA VAL A 428 -23.25 -1.64 9.64
C VAL A 428 -23.46 -2.98 8.93
N ALA A 429 -24.24 -3.90 9.51
CA ALA A 429 -24.55 -5.18 8.86
C ALA A 429 -25.34 -4.99 7.56
N ALA A 430 -26.32 -4.09 7.55
CA ALA A 430 -27.07 -3.76 6.34
C ALA A 430 -26.16 -3.20 5.24
N GLY A 431 -25.31 -2.22 5.59
CA GLY A 431 -24.32 -1.67 4.67
C GLY A 431 -23.33 -2.73 4.16
N LEU A 432 -22.86 -3.59 5.06
CA LEU A 432 -21.90 -4.66 4.74
C LEU A 432 -22.45 -5.62 3.70
N VAL A 433 -23.66 -6.14 3.91
CA VAL A 433 -24.28 -7.10 2.99
C VAL A 433 -24.61 -6.45 1.64
N ALA A 434 -25.09 -5.20 1.64
CA ALA A 434 -25.35 -4.47 0.41
C ALA A 434 -24.05 -4.24 -0.39
N MET A 435 -22.98 -3.81 0.26
CA MET A 435 -21.68 -3.58 -0.37
C MET A 435 -21.01 -4.86 -0.86
N LEU A 436 -21.06 -5.95 -0.09
CA LEU A 436 -20.55 -7.25 -0.52
C LEU A 436 -21.30 -7.77 -1.75
N GLY A 437 -22.62 -7.64 -1.77
CA GLY A 437 -23.45 -8.07 -2.91
C GLY A 437 -23.23 -7.22 -4.16
N ALA A 438 -23.23 -5.88 -4.00
CA ALA A 438 -22.92 -4.93 -5.06
C ALA A 438 -21.51 -5.17 -5.62
N GLY A 439 -20.52 -5.28 -4.73
CA GLY A 439 -19.14 -5.60 -5.04
C GLY A 439 -19.02 -6.90 -5.82
N ALA A 440 -19.50 -8.02 -5.28
CA ALA A 440 -19.41 -9.33 -5.94
C ALA A 440 -20.13 -9.37 -7.30
N GLY A 441 -21.26 -8.67 -7.42
CA GLY A 441 -21.97 -8.46 -8.70
C GLY A 441 -21.10 -7.72 -9.71
N MET A 442 -20.56 -6.57 -9.32
CA MET A 442 -19.71 -5.71 -10.15
C MET A 442 -18.41 -6.41 -10.54
N SER A 443 -17.75 -7.07 -9.59
CA SER A 443 -16.55 -7.87 -9.82
C SER A 443 -16.77 -8.89 -10.94
N ALA A 444 -17.86 -9.67 -10.85
CA ALA A 444 -18.18 -10.66 -11.86
C ALA A 444 -18.42 -10.04 -13.24
N LEU A 445 -19.14 -8.93 -13.30
CA LEU A 445 -19.47 -8.29 -14.57
C LEU A 445 -18.26 -7.64 -15.24
N PHE A 446 -17.50 -6.83 -14.50
CA PHE A 446 -16.36 -6.09 -15.04
C PHE A 446 -15.21 -7.02 -15.43
N SER A 447 -15.07 -8.14 -14.73
CA SER A 447 -14.10 -9.18 -15.09
C SER A 447 -14.29 -9.74 -16.48
N VAL A 448 -15.52 -9.68 -17.02
CA VAL A 448 -15.82 -10.16 -18.38
C VAL A 448 -15.85 -9.00 -19.38
N VAL A 449 -16.51 -7.88 -19.03
CA VAL A 449 -16.71 -6.76 -19.95
C VAL A 449 -15.41 -6.01 -20.23
N GLY A 450 -14.61 -5.75 -19.20
CA GLY A 450 -13.39 -4.96 -19.29
C GLY A 450 -12.14 -5.75 -18.97
N VAL A 451 -12.12 -7.04 -19.34
CA VAL A 451 -10.97 -7.91 -19.05
C VAL A 451 -9.68 -7.27 -19.55
N SER A 452 -8.71 -7.13 -18.65
CA SER A 452 -7.40 -6.57 -18.94
C SER A 452 -6.34 -7.63 -18.68
N ALA A 453 -5.44 -7.81 -19.64
CA ALA A 453 -4.40 -8.81 -19.55
C ALA A 453 -3.38 -8.41 -18.48
N GLY A 454 -3.51 -9.04 -17.30
CA GLY A 454 -2.50 -8.94 -16.26
C GLY A 454 -1.22 -9.67 -16.63
N VAL A 455 -0.19 -9.55 -15.79
CA VAL A 455 0.97 -10.44 -15.89
C VAL A 455 0.48 -11.85 -15.60
N ASP A 456 0.80 -12.79 -16.49
CA ASP A 456 0.44 -14.21 -16.34
C ASP A 456 0.91 -14.70 -14.95
N PRO A 457 0.04 -15.37 -14.16
CA PRO A 457 0.41 -15.89 -12.84
C PRO A 457 1.73 -16.68 -12.81
N ALA A 458 2.04 -17.43 -13.88
CA ALA A 458 3.30 -18.18 -13.98
C ALA A 458 4.55 -17.30 -14.13
N LYS A 459 4.38 -16.04 -14.52
CA LYS A 459 5.45 -15.07 -14.79
C LYS A 459 5.55 -13.97 -13.74
N ARG A 460 4.61 -13.87 -12.79
CA ARG A 460 4.64 -12.89 -11.71
C ARG A 460 5.84 -13.13 -10.79
N ARG A 461 6.63 -12.08 -10.54
CA ARG A 461 7.78 -12.14 -9.64
C ARG A 461 7.57 -11.32 -8.37
N ASN A 462 6.76 -10.26 -8.43
CA ASN A 462 6.45 -9.37 -7.30
C ASN A 462 4.94 -9.06 -7.21
N ALA A 463 4.49 -8.65 -6.04
CA ALA A 463 3.11 -8.19 -5.80
C ALA A 463 2.74 -6.90 -6.56
N THR A 464 3.73 -6.20 -7.13
CA THR A 464 3.55 -4.99 -7.96
C THR A 464 3.49 -5.28 -9.46
N ASP A 465 3.65 -6.53 -9.88
CA ASP A 465 3.58 -6.93 -11.29
C ASP A 465 2.11 -7.02 -11.75
N ALA A 466 1.42 -5.88 -11.75
CA ALA A 466 0.02 -5.74 -12.15
C ALA A 466 -0.11 -5.10 -13.54
N GLY A 467 -0.98 -5.67 -14.38
CA GLY A 467 -1.30 -5.17 -15.73
C GLY A 467 -2.74 -4.67 -15.86
N GLU A 468 -3.41 -4.47 -14.74
CA GLU A 468 -4.84 -4.14 -14.72
C GLU A 468 -5.12 -2.74 -15.23
N ASN A 469 -6.34 -2.51 -15.72
CA ASN A 469 -6.82 -1.18 -16.08
C ASN A 469 -7.27 -0.42 -14.81
N PRO A 470 -6.49 0.56 -14.31
CA PRO A 470 -6.80 1.24 -13.05
C PRO A 470 -8.09 2.06 -13.12
N LEU A 471 -8.44 2.59 -14.30
CA LEU A 471 -9.68 3.34 -14.48
C LEU A 471 -10.89 2.45 -14.29
N LEU A 472 -10.86 1.24 -14.87
CA LEU A 472 -11.96 0.28 -14.75
C LEU A 472 -12.13 -0.20 -13.31
N LEU A 473 -11.03 -0.43 -12.59
CA LEU A 473 -11.06 -0.75 -11.15
C LEU A 473 -11.75 0.37 -10.36
N GLN A 474 -11.39 1.64 -10.61
CA GLN A 474 -12.03 2.77 -9.91
C GLN A 474 -13.51 2.94 -10.26
N ILE A 475 -13.89 2.77 -11.53
CA ILE A 475 -15.30 2.81 -11.93
C ILE A 475 -16.08 1.68 -11.24
N GLY A 476 -15.54 0.47 -11.23
CA GLY A 476 -16.17 -0.68 -10.58
C GLY A 476 -16.35 -0.47 -9.08
N PHE A 477 -15.35 0.10 -8.43
CA PHE A 477 -15.38 0.51 -7.03
C PHE A 477 -16.49 1.53 -6.75
N TRP A 478 -16.49 2.68 -7.43
CA TRP A 478 -17.46 3.75 -7.16
C TRP A 478 -18.88 3.35 -7.56
N LEU A 479 -19.04 2.54 -8.61
CA LEU A 479 -20.35 2.03 -9.00
C LEU A 479 -20.88 1.02 -7.98
N ALA A 480 -20.04 0.15 -7.43
CA ALA A 480 -20.45 -0.75 -6.34
C ALA A 480 -20.93 0.04 -5.10
N VAL A 481 -20.22 1.11 -4.72
CA VAL A 481 -20.63 2.01 -3.65
C VAL A 481 -21.95 2.72 -4.00
N GLY A 482 -22.08 3.24 -5.23
CA GLY A 482 -23.29 3.90 -5.70
C GLY A 482 -24.52 2.99 -5.72
N LEU A 483 -24.35 1.72 -6.10
CA LEU A 483 -25.43 0.73 -6.07
C LEU A 483 -25.82 0.32 -4.64
N ALA A 484 -24.86 0.32 -3.70
CA ALA A 484 -25.13 0.12 -2.28
C ALA A 484 -25.69 1.38 -1.58
N ALA A 485 -25.62 2.56 -2.23
CA ALA A 485 -25.97 3.85 -1.64
C ALA A 485 -27.38 3.93 -1.03
N PRO A 486 -28.45 3.34 -1.60
CA PRO A 486 -29.77 3.37 -0.98
C PRO A 486 -29.78 2.73 0.42
N THR A 487 -29.12 1.59 0.59
CA THR A 487 -28.99 0.94 1.91
C THR A 487 -28.08 1.73 2.83
N LEU A 488 -26.96 2.27 2.31
CA LEU A 488 -26.05 3.09 3.11
C LEU A 488 -26.72 4.38 3.60
N ALA A 489 -27.58 5.01 2.80
CA ALA A 489 -28.35 6.18 3.19
C ALA A 489 -29.35 5.84 4.31
N LEU A 490 -30.04 4.69 4.22
CA LEU A 490 -30.91 4.21 5.30
C LEU A 490 -30.11 3.87 6.58
N ALA A 491 -28.92 3.31 6.43
CA ALA A 491 -28.02 3.06 7.56
C ALA A 491 -27.58 4.37 8.23
N VAL A 492 -27.18 5.38 7.46
CA VAL A 492 -26.80 6.70 7.97
C VAL A 492 -27.99 7.39 8.65
N THR A 493 -29.19 7.38 8.06
CA THR A 493 -30.38 7.98 8.69
C THR A 493 -30.78 7.29 10.00
N THR A 494 -30.51 5.99 10.12
CA THR A 494 -30.65 5.24 11.39
C THR A 494 -29.65 5.72 12.43
N VAL A 495 -28.40 5.92 12.02
CA VAL A 495 -27.34 6.45 12.89
C VAL A 495 -27.62 7.88 13.35
N LEU A 496 -28.21 8.70 12.48
CA LEU A 496 -28.63 10.07 12.79
C LEU A 496 -29.93 10.14 13.61
N GLY A 497 -30.57 9.01 13.91
CA GLY A 497 -31.74 8.94 14.79
C GLY A 497 -33.04 9.46 14.18
N ALA A 498 -33.25 9.32 12.86
CA ALA A 498 -34.47 9.79 12.22
C ALA A 498 -35.76 9.19 12.87
N PRO A 499 -36.88 9.93 12.96
CA PRO A 499 -38.04 9.50 13.77
C PRO A 499 -38.60 8.12 13.40
N PHE A 500 -38.60 7.77 12.10
CA PHE A 500 -39.10 6.47 11.62
C PHE A 500 -38.19 5.29 11.96
N THR A 501 -36.94 5.55 12.39
CA THR A 501 -35.96 4.50 12.71
C THR A 501 -36.05 4.03 14.16
N GLN A 502 -36.86 4.70 15.00
CA GLN A 502 -37.01 4.42 16.43
C GLN A 502 -37.99 3.27 16.72
N VAL A 503 -38.59 2.66 15.71
CA VAL A 503 -39.53 1.54 15.87
C VAL A 503 -38.77 0.22 16.09
N PRO A 504 -39.23 -0.68 16.98
CA PRO A 504 -38.47 -1.88 17.37
C PRO A 504 -38.12 -2.84 16.23
N TRP A 505 -38.92 -2.87 15.16
CA TRP A 505 -38.71 -3.73 14.00
C TRP A 505 -37.72 -3.15 12.97
N TRP A 506 -37.39 -1.87 13.07
CA TRP A 506 -36.56 -1.17 12.09
C TRP A 506 -35.15 -1.77 11.90
N PRO A 507 -34.40 -2.12 12.98
CA PRO A 507 -33.09 -2.74 12.83
C PRO A 507 -33.10 -4.01 11.97
N VAL A 508 -34.11 -4.86 12.15
CA VAL A 508 -34.27 -6.10 11.39
C VAL A 508 -34.65 -5.79 9.94
N ALA A 509 -35.57 -4.84 9.73
CA ALA A 509 -35.95 -4.40 8.39
C ALA A 509 -34.78 -3.80 7.62
N LEU A 510 -33.93 -3.01 8.26
CA LEU A 510 -32.75 -2.41 7.66
C LEU A 510 -31.75 -3.47 7.17
N VAL A 511 -31.46 -4.49 7.98
CA VAL A 511 -30.63 -5.63 7.57
C VAL A 511 -31.28 -6.40 6.42
N GLY A 512 -32.60 -6.61 6.48
CA GLY A 512 -33.38 -7.20 5.39
C GLY A 512 -33.27 -6.43 4.08
N LEU A 513 -33.36 -5.09 4.14
CA LEU A 513 -33.19 -4.23 2.97
C LEU A 513 -31.76 -4.32 2.40
N GLY A 514 -30.75 -4.44 3.26
CA GLY A 514 -29.37 -4.70 2.82
C GLY A 514 -29.21 -6.05 2.13
N LEU A 515 -29.84 -7.11 2.66
CA LEU A 515 -29.89 -8.44 2.04
C LEU A 515 -30.58 -8.42 0.68
N VAL A 516 -31.72 -7.74 0.57
CA VAL A 516 -32.45 -7.62 -0.69
C VAL A 516 -31.61 -6.84 -1.71
N ASN A 517 -31.10 -5.67 -1.34
CA ASN A 517 -30.29 -4.85 -2.24
C ASN A 517 -29.04 -5.61 -2.71
N GLY A 518 -28.23 -6.11 -1.78
CA GLY A 518 -27.02 -6.88 -2.09
C GLY A 518 -27.31 -8.16 -2.88
N GLY A 519 -28.36 -8.89 -2.53
CA GLY A 519 -28.78 -10.12 -3.21
C GLY A 519 -29.24 -9.88 -4.65
N VAL A 520 -30.08 -8.86 -4.87
CA VAL A 520 -30.54 -8.46 -6.22
C VAL A 520 -29.36 -8.04 -7.09
N LEU A 521 -28.44 -7.23 -6.55
CA LEU A 521 -27.25 -6.78 -7.28
C LEU A 521 -26.30 -7.93 -7.62
N ALA A 522 -25.97 -8.78 -6.65
CA ALA A 522 -25.11 -9.95 -6.87
C ALA A 522 -25.74 -10.92 -7.90
N TRP A 523 -27.04 -11.15 -7.80
CA TRP A 523 -27.75 -12.04 -8.71
C TRP A 523 -27.86 -11.46 -10.11
N GLY A 524 -28.33 -10.21 -10.24
CA GLY A 524 -28.60 -9.53 -11.50
C GLY A 524 -27.34 -9.24 -12.30
N LEU A 525 -26.32 -8.65 -11.66
CA LEU A 525 -25.03 -8.38 -12.30
C LEU A 525 -24.27 -9.68 -12.62
N GLY A 526 -24.38 -10.70 -11.77
CA GLY A 526 -23.83 -12.02 -12.07
C GLY A 526 -24.55 -12.72 -13.24
N ARG A 527 -25.86 -12.48 -13.40
CA ARG A 527 -26.61 -12.98 -14.57
C ARG A 527 -26.19 -12.26 -15.84
N ALA A 528 -25.98 -10.94 -15.77
CA ALA A 528 -25.44 -10.15 -16.88
C ALA A 528 -24.03 -10.63 -17.26
N ALA A 529 -23.15 -10.85 -16.26
CA ALA A 529 -21.81 -11.41 -16.47
C ALA A 529 -21.86 -12.77 -17.18
N LEU A 530 -22.77 -13.65 -16.77
CA LEU A 530 -22.95 -14.96 -17.39
C LEU A 530 -23.43 -14.85 -18.85
N ALA A 531 -24.35 -13.91 -19.14
CA ALA A 531 -24.83 -13.69 -20.50
C ALA A 531 -23.69 -13.19 -21.40
N VAL A 532 -22.93 -12.19 -20.95
CA VAL A 532 -21.76 -11.67 -21.69
C VAL A 532 -20.69 -12.75 -21.86
N LEU A 533 -20.37 -13.49 -20.81
CA LEU A 533 -19.36 -14.55 -20.86
C LEU A 533 -19.78 -15.67 -21.82
N THR A 534 -21.07 -16.03 -21.84
CA THR A 534 -21.59 -17.05 -22.75
C THR A 534 -21.47 -16.62 -24.20
N ALA A 535 -21.76 -15.36 -24.50
CA ALA A 535 -21.65 -14.83 -25.86
C ALA A 535 -20.20 -14.55 -26.29
N ARG A 536 -19.27 -14.34 -25.35
CA ARG A 536 -17.93 -13.80 -25.65
C ARG A 536 -16.77 -14.57 -25.01
N LEU A 537 -16.95 -15.85 -24.68
CA LEU A 537 -15.92 -16.63 -24.00
C LEU A 537 -14.62 -16.71 -24.82
N PRO A 538 -14.65 -17.02 -26.13
CA PRO A 538 -13.44 -17.05 -26.96
C PRO A 538 -12.73 -15.68 -27.04
N GLU A 539 -13.47 -14.60 -27.16
CA GLU A 539 -12.97 -13.23 -27.26
C GLU A 539 -12.34 -12.79 -25.94
N THR A 540 -12.98 -13.12 -24.81
CA THR A 540 -12.46 -12.86 -23.47
C THR A 540 -11.11 -13.57 -23.29
N PHE A 541 -11.01 -14.82 -23.73
CA PHE A 541 -9.76 -15.57 -23.72
C PHE A 541 -8.70 -14.97 -24.65
N ALA A 542 -9.07 -14.62 -25.88
CA ALA A 542 -8.16 -14.04 -26.87
C ALA A 542 -7.54 -12.73 -26.36
N ARG A 543 -8.33 -11.87 -25.69
CA ARG A 543 -7.86 -10.62 -25.08
C ARG A 543 -6.83 -10.84 -23.98
N VAL A 544 -7.03 -11.85 -23.14
CA VAL A 544 -6.09 -12.20 -22.08
C VAL A 544 -4.82 -12.83 -22.64
N ARG A 545 -4.95 -13.70 -23.65
CA ARG A 545 -3.82 -14.44 -24.24
C ARG A 545 -2.95 -13.58 -25.16
N TYR A 546 -3.56 -12.67 -25.92
CA TYR A 546 -2.89 -11.83 -26.92
C TYR A 546 -3.12 -10.34 -26.62
N PRO A 547 -2.37 -9.77 -25.64
CA PRO A 547 -2.57 -8.40 -25.23
C PRO A 547 -2.32 -7.41 -26.39
N GLY A 548 -3.36 -6.66 -26.77
CA GLY A 548 -3.30 -5.69 -27.86
C GLY A 548 -3.85 -6.18 -29.19
N LEU A 549 -4.35 -7.42 -29.26
CA LEU A 549 -5.12 -7.89 -30.41
C LEU A 549 -6.36 -6.99 -30.60
N ARG A 550 -6.41 -6.25 -31.70
CA ARG A 550 -7.63 -5.59 -32.16
C ARG A 550 -8.49 -6.67 -32.81
N LEU A 551 -9.52 -7.12 -32.10
CA LEU A 551 -10.58 -7.90 -32.74
C LEU A 551 -11.21 -6.99 -33.82
N ALA A 552 -11.51 -7.53 -35.00
CA ALA A 552 -12.02 -6.73 -36.11
C ALA A 552 -13.32 -6.00 -35.69
N PRO A 553 -13.60 -4.79 -36.20
CA PRO A 553 -14.93 -4.19 -36.08
C PRO A 553 -15.93 -5.12 -36.78
N GLY A 554 -16.87 -5.71 -36.03
CA GLY A 554 -17.74 -6.78 -36.54
C GLY A 554 -17.16 -8.19 -36.52
N GLY A 555 -15.89 -8.37 -36.12
CA GLY A 555 -15.29 -9.65 -35.73
C GLY A 555 -15.50 -9.99 -34.25
N THR A 556 -16.49 -9.37 -33.64
CA THR A 556 -16.92 -9.58 -32.24
C THR A 556 -17.73 -10.84 -32.04
N GLY A 557 -18.02 -11.63 -33.09
CA GLY A 557 -19.14 -12.58 -33.11
C GLY A 557 -20.48 -11.85 -33.07
N ALA A 558 -20.58 -10.82 -32.22
CA ALA A 558 -21.71 -9.96 -32.01
C ALA A 558 -22.06 -9.12 -33.24
N THR A 559 -22.65 -9.77 -34.23
CA THR A 559 -23.85 -9.21 -34.85
C THR A 559 -24.87 -8.98 -33.73
N THR A 560 -25.84 -8.11 -33.97
CA THR A 560 -27.02 -7.95 -33.12
C THR A 560 -27.80 -9.26 -32.87
N GLU A 561 -27.35 -10.40 -33.42
CA GLU A 561 -27.95 -11.74 -33.28
C GLU A 561 -27.38 -12.56 -32.11
N ASP A 562 -26.22 -12.21 -31.53
CA ASP A 562 -25.51 -13.04 -30.52
C ASP A 562 -26.03 -12.94 -29.06
N GLY A 563 -27.11 -12.21 -28.83
CA GLY A 563 -27.76 -12.15 -27.51
C GLY A 563 -26.95 -11.43 -26.40
N ALA A 564 -25.77 -10.88 -26.69
CA ALA A 564 -25.05 -10.00 -25.77
C ALA A 564 -25.68 -8.59 -25.77
N PRO A 565 -25.88 -7.95 -24.61
CA PRO A 565 -26.44 -6.60 -24.56
C PRO A 565 -25.55 -5.56 -25.29
N ALA A 566 -26.16 -4.64 -26.05
CA ALA A 566 -25.44 -3.61 -26.82
C ALA A 566 -24.55 -2.68 -25.97
N TRP A 567 -24.88 -2.48 -24.68
CA TRP A 567 -24.04 -1.72 -23.76
C TRP A 567 -22.71 -2.44 -23.45
N ALA A 568 -22.68 -3.77 -23.54
CA ALA A 568 -21.50 -4.57 -23.20
C ALA A 568 -20.40 -4.41 -24.25
N SER A 569 -20.72 -4.29 -25.54
CA SER A 569 -19.74 -3.93 -26.58
C SER A 569 -19.17 -2.54 -26.34
N ALA A 570 -20.03 -1.54 -26.12
CA ALA A 570 -19.59 -0.17 -25.89
C ALA A 570 -18.61 -0.05 -24.71
N LEU A 571 -18.91 -0.69 -23.57
CA LEU A 571 -18.03 -0.72 -22.40
C LEU A 571 -16.73 -1.49 -22.67
N SER A 572 -16.82 -2.63 -23.35
CA SER A 572 -15.66 -3.43 -23.75
C SER A 572 -14.71 -2.63 -24.64
N ASP A 573 -15.25 -1.91 -25.61
CA ASP A 573 -14.46 -1.16 -26.58
C ASP A 573 -13.86 0.09 -25.94
N ALA A 574 -14.58 0.74 -25.03
CA ALA A 574 -14.05 1.81 -24.19
C ALA A 574 -12.92 1.31 -23.27
N ALA A 575 -13.09 0.16 -22.61
CA ALA A 575 -12.07 -0.45 -21.77
C ALA A 575 -10.82 -0.85 -22.57
N GLN A 576 -11.00 -1.41 -23.77
CA GLN A 576 -9.92 -1.77 -24.68
C GLN A 576 -9.20 -0.53 -25.23
N LYS A 577 -9.93 0.51 -25.63
CA LYS A 577 -9.36 1.78 -26.06
C LYS A 577 -8.51 2.41 -24.96
N SER A 578 -9.06 2.51 -23.75
CA SER A 578 -8.34 3.00 -22.57
C SER A 578 -7.06 2.21 -22.29
N TYR A 579 -7.12 0.87 -22.37
CA TYR A 579 -5.94 0.01 -22.20
C TYR A 579 -4.87 0.24 -23.28
N LEU A 580 -5.29 0.34 -24.55
CA LEU A 580 -4.38 0.58 -25.67
C LEU A 580 -3.74 1.98 -25.61
N GLU A 581 -4.50 3.00 -25.21
CA GLU A 581 -3.99 4.36 -25.02
C GLU A 581 -2.97 4.40 -23.89
N ALA A 582 -3.27 3.78 -22.74
CA ALA A 582 -2.34 3.68 -21.62
C ALA A 582 -1.04 2.95 -22.02
N ARG A 583 -1.14 1.90 -22.84
CA ARG A 583 0.02 1.19 -23.38
C ARG A 583 0.80 2.04 -24.38
N ALA A 584 0.13 2.69 -25.33
CA ALA A 584 0.77 3.55 -26.32
C ALA A 584 1.48 4.74 -25.65
N GLN A 585 0.92 5.29 -24.57
CA GLN A 585 1.59 6.31 -23.77
C GLN A 585 2.85 5.77 -23.10
N LYS A 586 2.82 4.55 -22.53
CA LYS A 586 4.00 3.89 -21.95
C LYS A 586 5.06 3.61 -23.02
N GLU A 587 4.67 3.15 -24.19
CA GLU A 587 5.58 2.89 -25.31
C GLU A 587 6.18 4.20 -25.85
N LYS A 588 5.38 5.25 -26.07
CA LYS A 588 5.87 6.59 -26.44
C LYS A 588 6.83 7.16 -25.40
N ALA A 589 6.53 7.01 -24.11
CA ALA A 589 7.44 7.42 -23.04
C ALA A 589 8.77 6.64 -23.10
N ALA A 590 8.72 5.32 -23.34
CA ALA A 590 9.91 4.49 -23.50
C ALA A 590 10.72 4.85 -24.77
N THR A 591 10.06 5.14 -25.89
CA THR A 591 10.71 5.53 -27.15
C THR A 591 11.33 6.91 -27.03
N LYS A 592 10.63 7.90 -26.45
CA LYS A 592 11.18 9.23 -26.17
C LYS A 592 12.42 9.14 -25.28
N VAL A 593 12.43 8.21 -24.31
CA VAL A 593 13.61 7.93 -23.49
C VAL A 593 14.73 7.28 -24.32
N ARG A 594 14.43 6.36 -25.25
CA ARG A 594 15.44 5.73 -26.12
C ARG A 594 16.06 6.69 -27.12
N GLU A 595 15.26 7.49 -27.82
CA GLU A 595 15.72 8.48 -28.80
C GLU A 595 16.61 9.54 -28.13
N ARG A 596 16.21 10.01 -26.95
CA ARG A 596 17.01 10.94 -26.14
C ARG A 596 18.29 10.33 -25.56
N ASN A 597 18.41 9.00 -25.50
CA ASN A 597 19.64 8.31 -25.10
C ASN A 597 20.54 7.96 -26.29
N ALA A 598 20.03 8.05 -27.52
CA ALA A 598 20.75 7.72 -28.74
C ALA A 598 21.39 8.94 -29.43
N GLY A 599 20.97 10.16 -29.07
CA GLY A 599 21.64 11.42 -29.40
C GLY A 599 22.30 12.00 -28.16
#